data_AF-A0AAW2T0V0-F1
#
_entry.id   AF-A0AAW2T0V0-F1
#
_cell.length_a   1.000
_cell.length_b   1.000
_cell.length_c   1.000
_cell.angle_alpha   90.00
_cell.angle_beta   90.00
_cell.angle_gamma   90.00
#
_symmetry.space_group_name_H-M   'P 1'
#
loop_
_entity.id
_entity.type
_entity.pdbx_description
1 polymer ?
#
loop_
_entity_poly.entity_id
_entity_poly.type
_entity_poly.pdbx_seq_one_letter_code
_entity_poly.pdbx_strand_id
1 'polypeptide(L)'
;MKYVLVTGGVVSGLGKGVTASSIGLILKACGLRVTSIKIDPYLNSDAGTMSPFEHGEVFVLDDGGEAVIDKERRGDYLGQTVQVVPHITDAIQEWIERVAAIPVDGKEGPADVCVIELGGTIGDIESMPFIEALGQFSYRVGAGNFCLIHVSLVPVLTVVGEQELDGNVKEKLSRFCHVPIENIITLYDVSNIWRVPLLLRDQKAHEAILKVLNLNSDTREPSLAEWTSRADICDLLNEPVRIAMVGKYTGLADSYLSVLKALLHASVACHRKLCIDWVPASDLEDANAEENPDSYRSAWKLLKGADAILVPGGFGDRGVEGKILAAKYARENRIPYLGICLGMQIAVIEFARSVLGLRNANSTEFDPNTESMCYFHARGFQNPYGSTMRLGSRRTYFQGISSKSARLYGNRSFIDERHRHRYEVNPDMVKQLETAASVLLAKMKLVAAWRWFFLSIVMIIELPTHPYFVGVQFHPEFKSRPGKPSALFLGLVAAACGQLDNLLKKGATKPCRMSNGSAIKAHLYENATKLPNGSLDGIYCNGNGLHV
;
A
#
# COMPACT_ATOMS: atom_id res chain seq x y z
N MET A 1 -19.82 -11.40 -17.18
CA MET A 1 -19.33 -10.76 -15.94
C MET A 1 -20.43 -10.84 -14.90
N LYS A 2 -20.08 -11.15 -13.65
CA LYS A 2 -20.96 -11.10 -12.49
C LYS A 2 -20.54 -9.97 -11.56
N TYR A 3 -21.45 -9.42 -10.77
CA TYR A 3 -21.18 -8.28 -9.90
C TYR A 3 -21.55 -8.57 -8.44
N VAL A 4 -20.65 -8.25 -7.53
CA VAL A 4 -20.89 -8.31 -6.08
C VAL A 4 -20.77 -6.90 -5.53
N LEU A 5 -21.89 -6.28 -5.16
CA LEU A 5 -21.92 -4.97 -4.54
C LEU A 5 -21.83 -5.12 -3.01
N VAL A 6 -20.87 -4.43 -2.40
CA VAL A 6 -20.68 -4.33 -0.96
C VAL A 6 -21.00 -2.91 -0.51
N THR A 7 -21.98 -2.76 0.38
CA THR A 7 -22.41 -1.46 0.90
C THR A 7 -22.30 -1.36 2.42
N GLY A 8 -22.27 -0.12 2.93
CA GLY A 8 -22.24 0.18 4.35
C GLY A 8 -23.60 0.53 4.94
N GLY A 9 -23.86 0.07 6.16
CA GLY A 9 -25.00 0.49 6.97
C GLY A 9 -24.65 1.66 7.88
N VAL A 10 -24.62 1.38 9.17
CA VAL A 10 -24.81 2.35 10.26
C VAL A 10 -23.66 3.33 10.47
N VAL A 11 -22.40 2.90 10.30
CA VAL A 11 -21.22 3.72 10.60
C VAL A 11 -20.15 3.52 9.53
N SER A 12 -19.37 4.58 9.25
CA SER A 12 -18.14 4.44 8.48
C SER A 12 -17.06 3.70 9.30
N GLY A 13 -16.08 3.10 8.63
CA GLY A 13 -14.97 2.41 9.33
C GLY A 13 -15.25 0.99 9.84
N LEU A 14 -16.44 0.42 9.64
CA LEU A 14 -16.81 -0.96 10.06
C LEU A 14 -16.04 -2.10 9.37
N GLY A 15 -15.03 -1.80 8.54
CA GLY A 15 -14.27 -2.82 7.82
C GLY A 15 -14.84 -3.23 6.46
N LYS A 16 -15.66 -2.38 5.81
CA LYS A 16 -16.21 -2.65 4.45
C LYS A 16 -15.16 -3.10 3.44
N GLY A 17 -14.04 -2.38 3.36
CA GLY A 17 -12.95 -2.74 2.45
C GLY A 17 -12.28 -4.06 2.81
N VAL A 18 -12.21 -4.41 4.10
CA VAL A 18 -11.70 -5.73 4.54
C VAL A 18 -12.67 -6.82 4.13
N THR A 19 -13.98 -6.61 4.29
CA THR A 19 -15.01 -7.56 3.84
C THR A 19 -15.00 -7.74 2.32
N ALA A 20 -15.03 -6.65 1.55
CA ALA A 20 -15.02 -6.70 0.08
C ALA A 20 -13.76 -7.39 -0.47
N SER A 21 -12.59 -7.03 0.05
CA SER A 21 -11.33 -7.67 -0.37
C SER A 21 -11.24 -9.15 0.06
N SER A 22 -11.79 -9.51 1.22
CA SER A 22 -11.85 -10.89 1.69
C SER A 22 -12.75 -11.75 0.81
N ILE A 23 -13.91 -11.23 0.39
CA ILE A 23 -14.79 -11.89 -0.58
C ILE A 23 -14.04 -12.10 -1.90
N GLY A 24 -13.37 -11.07 -2.42
CA GLY A 24 -12.58 -11.18 -3.64
C GLY A 24 -11.49 -12.24 -3.54
N LEU A 25 -10.81 -12.35 -2.39
CA LEU A 25 -9.81 -13.39 -2.14
C LEU A 25 -10.43 -14.80 -2.16
N ILE A 26 -11.57 -14.98 -1.49
CA ILE A 26 -12.23 -16.29 -1.41
C ILE A 26 -12.73 -16.72 -2.79
N LEU A 27 -13.39 -15.84 -3.54
CA LEU A 27 -13.84 -16.11 -4.91
C LEU A 27 -12.66 -16.47 -5.83
N LYS A 28 -11.52 -15.78 -5.67
CA LYS A 28 -10.29 -16.15 -6.37
C LYS A 28 -9.77 -17.53 -5.97
N ALA A 29 -9.86 -17.90 -4.70
CA ALA A 29 -9.50 -19.24 -4.23
C ALA A 29 -10.43 -20.32 -4.82
N CYS A 30 -11.70 -19.99 -5.04
CA CYS A 30 -12.68 -20.82 -5.76
C CYS A 30 -12.38 -20.99 -7.26
N GLY A 31 -11.34 -20.34 -7.79
CA GLY A 31 -10.89 -20.47 -9.19
C GLY A 31 -11.35 -19.35 -10.12
N LEU A 32 -12.12 -18.38 -9.61
CA LEU A 32 -12.64 -17.27 -10.41
C LEU A 32 -11.59 -16.18 -10.63
N ARG A 33 -11.63 -15.53 -11.78
CA ARG A 33 -10.95 -14.26 -12.03
C ARG A 33 -11.78 -13.14 -11.40
N VAL A 34 -11.14 -12.35 -10.54
CA VAL A 34 -11.79 -11.28 -9.79
C VAL A 34 -11.16 -9.93 -10.13
N THR A 35 -11.99 -8.95 -10.43
CA THR A 35 -11.63 -7.53 -10.45
C THR A 35 -12.36 -6.77 -9.34
N SER A 36 -11.93 -5.54 -9.05
CA SER A 36 -12.52 -4.72 -8.00
C SER A 36 -12.70 -3.28 -8.44
N ILE A 37 -13.84 -2.70 -8.06
CA ILE A 37 -14.16 -1.28 -8.25
C ILE A 37 -14.48 -0.70 -6.88
N LYS A 38 -13.93 0.47 -6.58
CA LYS A 38 -14.31 1.26 -5.41
C LYS A 38 -14.97 2.54 -5.90
N ILE A 39 -16.15 2.82 -5.38
CA ILE A 39 -16.90 4.03 -5.64
C ILE A 39 -16.86 4.86 -4.36
N ASP A 40 -16.28 6.04 -4.42
CA ASP A 40 -16.24 6.94 -3.28
C ASP A 40 -17.23 8.09 -3.51
N PRO A 41 -18.21 8.30 -2.60
CA PRO A 41 -19.23 9.33 -2.78
C PRO A 41 -18.72 10.75 -2.45
N TYR A 42 -17.41 10.92 -2.23
CA TYR A 42 -16.84 12.23 -1.95
C TYR A 42 -16.93 13.14 -3.17
N LEU A 43 -17.23 14.43 -2.95
CA LEU A 43 -17.24 15.43 -4.00
C LEU A 43 -15.85 15.70 -4.60
N ASN A 44 -14.79 15.41 -3.85
CA ASN A 44 -13.43 15.64 -4.30
C ASN A 44 -13.01 14.57 -5.31
N SER A 45 -12.80 14.98 -6.57
CA SER A 45 -12.36 14.09 -7.65
C SER A 45 -10.90 13.68 -7.53
N ASP A 46 -10.03 14.54 -6.97
CA ASP A 46 -8.62 14.25 -6.74
C ASP A 46 -8.32 14.18 -5.24
N ALA A 47 -8.34 12.95 -4.71
CA ALA A 47 -7.92 12.65 -3.34
C ALA A 47 -6.49 13.15 -3.04
N GLY A 48 -5.67 13.38 -4.08
CA GLY A 48 -4.36 14.02 -4.03
C GLY A 48 -4.35 15.42 -3.42
N THR A 49 -5.49 16.11 -3.39
CA THR A 49 -5.64 17.44 -2.79
C THR A 49 -6.01 17.42 -1.32
N MET A 50 -6.39 16.26 -0.77
CA MET A 50 -6.83 16.13 0.62
C MET A 50 -5.65 16.02 1.60
N SER A 51 -5.85 16.55 2.80
CA SER A 51 -4.90 16.38 3.90
C SER A 51 -4.95 14.94 4.43
N PRO A 52 -3.80 14.26 4.62
CA PRO A 52 -3.78 12.92 5.22
C PRO A 52 -4.32 12.86 6.66
N PHE A 53 -4.46 14.00 7.32
CA PHE A 53 -5.07 14.10 8.65
C PHE A 53 -6.59 13.88 8.60
N GLU A 54 -7.26 14.37 7.55
CA GLU A 54 -8.73 14.39 7.45
C GLU A 54 -9.28 13.09 6.84
N HIS A 55 -8.51 12.47 5.93
CA HIS A 55 -8.98 11.34 5.12
C HIS A 55 -8.05 10.11 5.19
N GLY A 56 -6.95 10.18 5.94
CA GLY A 56 -5.92 9.15 5.91
C GLY A 56 -5.09 9.21 4.64
N GLU A 57 -4.34 8.15 4.37
CA GLU A 57 -3.41 8.11 3.24
C GLU A 57 -4.09 8.16 1.86
N VAL A 58 -3.51 8.91 0.93
CA VAL A 58 -4.03 9.07 -0.43
C VAL A 58 -3.53 7.97 -1.36
N PHE A 59 -4.47 7.22 -1.93
CA PHE A 59 -4.23 6.33 -3.06
C PHE A 59 -4.84 6.96 -4.31
N VAL A 60 -4.00 7.26 -5.31
CA VAL A 60 -4.49 7.77 -6.59
C VAL A 60 -4.86 6.60 -7.50
N LEU A 61 -6.11 6.55 -7.93
CA LEU A 61 -6.69 5.65 -8.92
C LEU A 61 -7.31 6.50 -10.06
N ASP A 62 -7.59 5.89 -11.21
CA ASP A 62 -8.23 6.57 -12.35
C ASP A 62 -9.62 7.13 -12.00
N ASP A 63 -9.96 8.32 -12.52
CA ASP A 63 -11.21 9.02 -12.23
C ASP A 63 -12.33 8.68 -13.25
N GLY A 64 -13.58 8.81 -12.80
CA GLY A 64 -14.77 8.49 -13.60
C GLY A 64 -15.75 9.64 -13.82
N GLY A 65 -15.61 10.72 -13.04
CA GLY A 65 -16.60 11.81 -12.97
C GLY A 65 -16.56 12.80 -14.14
N GLU A 66 -15.45 12.90 -14.87
CA GLU A 66 -15.29 13.91 -15.93
C GLU A 66 -16.14 13.60 -17.20
N ALA A 67 -16.55 12.34 -17.38
CA ALA A 67 -17.20 11.88 -18.60
C ALA A 67 -18.55 12.57 -18.92
N VAL A 68 -19.33 12.96 -17.90
CA VAL A 68 -20.64 13.61 -18.13
C VAL A 68 -20.47 15.08 -18.51
N ILE A 69 -19.58 15.79 -17.82
CA ILE A 69 -19.28 17.20 -18.11
C ILE A 69 -18.67 17.31 -19.50
N ASP A 70 -17.81 16.37 -19.90
CA ASP A 70 -17.23 16.35 -21.24
C ASP A 70 -18.28 16.06 -22.32
N LYS A 71 -19.22 15.13 -22.06
CA LYS A 71 -20.36 14.87 -22.97
C LYS A 71 -21.25 16.10 -23.13
N GLU A 72 -21.51 16.82 -22.04
CA GLU A 72 -22.27 18.08 -22.07
C GLU A 72 -21.55 19.16 -22.88
N ARG A 73 -20.26 19.41 -22.61
CA ARG A 73 -19.45 20.43 -23.31
C ARG A 73 -19.29 20.15 -24.80
N ARG A 74 -19.32 18.88 -25.20
CA ARG A 74 -19.30 18.47 -26.62
C ARG A 74 -20.67 18.54 -27.29
N GLY A 75 -21.74 18.75 -26.53
CA GLY A 75 -23.11 18.80 -27.05
C GLY A 75 -23.73 17.41 -27.29
N ASP A 76 -23.20 16.35 -26.66
CA ASP A 76 -23.66 14.97 -26.84
C ASP A 76 -25.11 14.78 -26.33
N TYR A 77 -25.59 15.67 -25.45
CA TYR A 77 -26.97 15.73 -24.96
C TYR A 77 -27.92 16.58 -25.82
N LEU A 78 -27.48 17.04 -27.01
CA LEU A 78 -28.30 17.76 -27.99
C LEU A 78 -29.03 19.00 -27.43
N GLY A 79 -28.44 19.66 -26.43
CA GLY A 79 -29.02 20.82 -25.76
C GLY A 79 -30.17 20.52 -24.79
N GLN A 80 -30.43 19.24 -24.48
CA GLN A 80 -31.39 18.85 -23.44
C GLN A 80 -30.84 19.10 -22.04
N THR A 81 -31.75 19.33 -21.07
CA THR A 81 -31.37 19.51 -19.68
C THR A 81 -30.84 18.21 -19.09
N VAL A 82 -29.57 18.22 -18.65
CA VAL A 82 -28.95 17.11 -17.94
C VAL A 82 -29.48 17.06 -16.50
N GLN A 83 -29.83 15.86 -16.05
CA GLN A 83 -30.42 15.56 -14.74
C GLN A 83 -29.71 14.37 -14.09
N VAL A 84 -29.86 14.19 -12.77
CA VAL A 84 -29.27 13.05 -12.04
C VAL A 84 -29.77 11.72 -12.62
N VAL A 85 -31.08 11.57 -12.75
CA VAL A 85 -31.69 10.44 -13.44
C VAL A 85 -32.22 10.94 -14.79
N PRO A 86 -31.92 10.27 -15.92
CA PRO A 86 -31.07 9.09 -16.06
C PRO A 86 -29.59 9.42 -16.33
N HIS A 87 -29.23 10.68 -16.63
CA HIS A 87 -27.94 10.98 -17.24
C HIS A 87 -26.72 10.66 -16.36
N ILE A 88 -26.79 10.94 -15.05
CA ILE A 88 -25.70 10.59 -14.11
C ILE A 88 -25.74 9.09 -13.81
N THR A 89 -26.93 8.52 -13.58
CA THR A 89 -27.07 7.09 -13.27
C THR A 89 -26.62 6.20 -14.41
N ASP A 90 -26.88 6.57 -15.66
CA ASP A 90 -26.42 5.87 -16.86
C ASP A 90 -24.89 5.97 -17.01
N ALA A 91 -24.32 7.16 -16.76
CA ALA A 91 -22.87 7.35 -16.82
C ALA A 91 -22.11 6.49 -15.78
N ILE A 92 -22.67 6.38 -14.56
CA ILE A 92 -22.11 5.50 -13.52
C ILE A 92 -22.15 4.03 -13.98
N GLN A 93 -23.27 3.58 -14.54
CA GLN A 93 -23.43 2.21 -15.04
C GLN A 93 -22.46 1.91 -16.19
N GLU A 94 -22.36 2.81 -17.17
CA GLU A 94 -21.42 2.71 -18.30
C GLU A 94 -19.96 2.64 -17.80
N TRP A 95 -19.62 3.43 -16.79
CA TRP A 95 -18.30 3.43 -16.19
C TRP A 95 -18.00 2.10 -15.49
N ILE A 96 -18.94 1.57 -14.71
CA ILE A 96 -18.79 0.27 -14.03
C ILE A 96 -18.55 -0.84 -15.05
N GLU A 97 -19.37 -0.94 -16.10
CA GLU A 97 -19.22 -1.97 -17.14
C GLU A 97 -17.86 -1.87 -17.85
N ARG A 98 -17.47 -0.65 -18.22
CA ARG A 98 -16.19 -0.39 -18.90
C ARG A 98 -15.00 -0.77 -18.04
N VAL A 99 -14.97 -0.33 -16.77
CA VAL A 99 -13.84 -0.59 -15.87
C VAL A 99 -13.79 -2.06 -15.47
N ALA A 100 -14.94 -2.71 -15.21
CA ALA A 100 -15.00 -4.12 -14.88
C ALA A 100 -14.47 -5.02 -16.02
N ALA A 101 -14.60 -4.58 -17.27
CA ALA A 101 -14.08 -5.31 -18.43
C ALA A 101 -12.55 -5.25 -18.58
N ILE A 102 -11.88 -4.32 -17.90
CA ILE A 102 -10.42 -4.17 -17.98
C ILE A 102 -9.73 -5.30 -17.18
N PRO A 103 -8.87 -6.11 -17.81
CA PRO A 103 -8.17 -7.18 -17.12
C PRO A 103 -7.09 -6.65 -16.16
N VAL A 104 -7.19 -7.03 -14.89
CA VAL A 104 -6.23 -6.64 -13.83
C VAL A 104 -5.23 -7.74 -13.46
N ASP A 105 -5.43 -8.96 -13.97
CA ASP A 105 -4.60 -10.14 -13.69
C ASP A 105 -3.53 -10.43 -14.75
N GLY A 106 -3.40 -9.55 -15.75
CA GLY A 106 -2.46 -9.68 -16.86
C GLY A 106 -2.86 -10.72 -17.91
N LYS A 107 -4.08 -11.27 -17.84
CA LYS A 107 -4.62 -12.19 -18.85
C LYS A 107 -5.54 -11.44 -19.81
N GLU A 108 -5.73 -12.00 -21.00
CA GLU A 108 -6.70 -11.45 -21.95
C GLU A 108 -8.15 -11.71 -21.52
N GLY A 109 -9.05 -10.83 -21.95
CA GLY A 109 -10.47 -10.91 -21.65
C GLY A 109 -10.85 -10.47 -20.22
N PRO A 110 -12.14 -10.21 -19.98
CA PRO A 110 -12.64 -9.70 -18.71
C PRO A 110 -12.55 -10.73 -17.58
N ALA A 111 -12.64 -10.26 -16.34
CA ALA A 111 -12.80 -11.11 -15.16
C ALA A 111 -14.15 -11.85 -15.15
N ASP A 112 -14.28 -12.85 -14.28
CA ASP A 112 -15.54 -13.57 -14.09
C ASP A 112 -16.48 -12.79 -13.16
N VAL A 113 -15.90 -12.19 -12.11
CA VAL A 113 -16.61 -11.43 -11.07
C VAL A 113 -15.94 -10.07 -10.84
N CYS A 114 -16.75 -9.02 -10.72
CA CYS A 114 -16.34 -7.69 -10.26
C CYS A 114 -16.92 -7.42 -8.86
N VAL A 115 -16.05 -7.21 -7.87
CA VAL A 115 -16.45 -6.77 -6.53
C VAL A 115 -16.48 -5.25 -6.50
N ILE A 116 -17.66 -4.68 -6.28
CA ILE A 116 -17.89 -3.23 -6.21
C ILE A 116 -18.04 -2.86 -4.72
N GLU A 117 -17.17 -2.00 -4.20
CA GLU A 117 -17.32 -1.39 -2.88
C GLU A 117 -17.91 0.01 -3.05
N LEU A 118 -19.08 0.25 -2.45
CA LEU A 118 -19.59 1.62 -2.27
C LEU A 118 -19.09 2.17 -0.92
N GLY A 119 -18.23 3.17 -1.00
CA GLY A 119 -17.70 3.93 0.13
C GLY A 119 -18.79 4.72 0.85
N GLY A 120 -18.44 5.30 2.00
CA GLY A 120 -19.40 6.06 2.81
C GLY A 120 -20.42 5.19 3.54
N THR A 121 -21.52 5.80 3.95
CA THR A 121 -22.69 5.17 4.57
C THR A 121 -23.84 5.12 3.56
N ILE A 122 -24.90 4.36 3.85
CA ILE A 122 -26.14 4.46 3.08
C ILE A 122 -27.10 5.42 3.79
N GLY A 123 -27.78 6.27 3.00
CA GLY A 123 -28.82 7.18 3.47
C GLY A 123 -28.35 8.63 3.63
N ASP A 124 -27.08 8.90 3.35
CA ASP A 124 -26.54 10.23 3.15
C ASP A 124 -26.91 10.77 1.75
N ILE A 125 -26.83 12.09 1.57
CA ILE A 125 -27.23 12.75 0.31
C ILE A 125 -26.26 12.40 -0.82
N GLU A 126 -25.01 12.13 -0.47
CA GLU A 126 -23.91 11.83 -1.38
C GLU A 126 -24.05 10.43 -2.00
N SER A 127 -24.57 9.43 -1.28
CA SER A 127 -24.77 8.08 -1.83
C SER A 127 -26.00 7.95 -2.72
N MET A 128 -26.97 8.88 -2.67
CA MET A 128 -28.25 8.75 -3.39
C MET A 128 -28.09 8.48 -4.90
N PRO A 129 -27.25 9.22 -5.66
CA PRO A 129 -27.08 8.97 -7.08
C PRO A 129 -26.48 7.59 -7.37
N PHE A 130 -25.58 7.11 -6.52
CA PHE A 130 -24.92 5.81 -6.69
C PHE A 130 -25.84 4.65 -6.35
N ILE A 131 -26.63 4.76 -5.28
CA ILE A 131 -27.61 3.73 -4.91
C ILE A 131 -28.69 3.59 -5.99
N GLU A 132 -29.19 4.71 -6.53
CA GLU A 132 -30.15 4.67 -7.63
C GLU A 132 -29.54 4.05 -8.90
N ALA A 133 -28.31 4.45 -9.27
CA ALA A 133 -27.59 3.87 -10.40
C ALA A 133 -27.37 2.35 -10.25
N LEU A 134 -26.94 1.90 -9.07
CA LEU A 134 -26.71 0.48 -8.79
C LEU A 134 -28.03 -0.32 -8.71
N GLY A 135 -29.11 0.33 -8.26
CA GLY A 135 -30.46 -0.22 -8.32
C GLY A 135 -30.89 -0.51 -9.75
N GLN A 136 -30.83 0.49 -10.63
CA GLN A 136 -31.09 0.35 -12.07
C GLN A 136 -30.17 -0.68 -12.72
N PHE A 137 -28.89 -0.67 -12.35
CA PHE A 137 -27.89 -1.60 -12.85
C PHE A 137 -28.24 -3.06 -12.57
N SER A 138 -28.74 -3.36 -11.35
CA SER A 138 -29.13 -4.71 -10.96
C SER A 138 -30.21 -5.30 -11.86
N TYR A 139 -31.18 -4.47 -12.30
CA TYR A 139 -32.20 -4.87 -13.27
C TYR A 139 -31.64 -5.04 -14.67
N ARG A 140 -30.75 -4.12 -15.10
CA ARG A 140 -30.12 -4.14 -16.42
C ARG A 140 -29.26 -5.38 -16.65
N VAL A 141 -28.45 -5.79 -15.66
CA VAL A 141 -27.60 -6.99 -15.79
C VAL A 141 -28.38 -8.29 -15.60
N GLY A 142 -29.56 -8.23 -14.97
CA GLY A 142 -30.47 -9.34 -14.81
C GLY A 142 -30.22 -10.23 -13.57
N ALA A 143 -31.24 -11.00 -13.23
CA ALA A 143 -31.20 -11.94 -12.11
C ALA A 143 -30.09 -12.98 -12.28
N GLY A 144 -29.39 -13.31 -11.19
CA GLY A 144 -28.26 -14.24 -11.22
C GLY A 144 -26.94 -13.61 -11.67
N ASN A 145 -26.90 -12.32 -12.01
CA ASN A 145 -25.67 -11.61 -12.38
C ASN A 145 -25.24 -10.55 -11.35
N PHE A 146 -26.06 -10.29 -10.34
CA PHE A 146 -25.84 -9.26 -9.32
C PHE A 146 -26.11 -9.81 -7.92
N CYS A 147 -25.20 -9.57 -6.99
CA CYS A 147 -25.30 -9.95 -5.58
C CYS A 147 -25.06 -8.72 -4.70
N LEU A 148 -25.97 -8.43 -3.77
CA LEU A 148 -25.82 -7.36 -2.79
C LEU A 148 -25.39 -7.94 -1.43
N ILE A 149 -24.34 -7.35 -0.87
CA ILE A 149 -23.83 -7.63 0.47
C ILE A 149 -23.90 -6.32 1.26
N HIS A 150 -24.63 -6.34 2.38
CA HIS A 150 -24.79 -5.18 3.24
C HIS A 150 -24.05 -5.40 4.56
N VAL A 151 -23.06 -4.56 4.85
CA VAL A 151 -22.27 -4.62 6.09
C VAL A 151 -22.88 -3.67 7.11
N SER A 152 -23.44 -4.22 8.19
CA SER A 152 -24.09 -3.46 9.25
C SER A 152 -23.46 -3.72 10.62
N LEU A 153 -23.61 -2.75 11.53
CA LEU A 153 -23.15 -2.86 12.92
C LEU A 153 -24.29 -3.39 13.80
N VAL A 154 -24.01 -4.45 14.54
CA VAL A 154 -24.89 -4.96 15.59
C VAL A 154 -24.25 -4.67 16.94
N PRO A 155 -24.59 -3.57 17.62
CA PRO A 155 -23.95 -3.20 18.87
C PRO A 155 -24.38 -4.16 19.99
N VAL A 156 -23.41 -4.81 20.62
CA VAL A 156 -23.64 -5.70 21.77
C VAL A 156 -23.05 -5.04 23.01
N LEU A 157 -23.91 -4.56 23.91
CA LEU A 157 -23.51 -3.95 25.18
C LEU A 157 -23.22 -5.04 26.22
N THR A 158 -22.11 -5.78 26.07
CA THR A 158 -21.70 -6.81 27.04
C THR A 158 -20.25 -6.62 27.48
N VAL A 159 -19.92 -7.16 28.67
CA VAL A 159 -18.59 -7.05 29.29
C VAL A 159 -17.56 -8.01 28.66
N VAL A 160 -18.01 -9.00 27.88
CA VAL A 160 -17.20 -10.16 27.45
C VAL A 160 -16.63 -10.01 26.02
N GLY A 161 -16.76 -8.82 25.41
CA GLY A 161 -16.28 -8.53 24.05
C GLY A 161 -17.23 -9.03 22.95
N GLU A 162 -16.86 -8.78 21.70
CA GLU A 162 -17.64 -9.21 20.52
C GLU A 162 -17.48 -10.71 20.26
N GLN A 163 -18.59 -11.40 19.96
CA GLN A 163 -18.63 -12.83 19.71
C GLN A 163 -19.54 -13.14 18.52
N GLU A 164 -19.57 -14.40 18.10
CA GLU A 164 -20.53 -14.86 17.11
C GLU A 164 -21.97 -14.57 17.59
N LEU A 165 -22.84 -14.12 16.69
CA LEU A 165 -24.23 -13.83 17.02
C LEU A 165 -24.97 -15.12 17.36
N ASP A 166 -25.73 -15.07 18.46
CA ASP A 166 -26.63 -16.15 18.85
C ASP A 166 -27.63 -16.48 17.74
N GLY A 167 -28.01 -17.76 17.64
CA GLY A 167 -29.00 -18.23 16.67
C GLY A 167 -30.32 -17.44 16.72
N ASN A 168 -30.77 -17.05 17.92
CA ASN A 168 -31.99 -16.24 18.10
C ASN A 168 -31.85 -14.84 17.46
N VAL A 169 -30.67 -14.23 17.51
CA VAL A 169 -30.41 -12.94 16.88
C VAL A 169 -30.39 -13.09 15.36
N LYS A 170 -29.74 -14.15 14.84
CA LYS A 170 -29.75 -14.47 13.40
C LYS A 170 -31.17 -14.73 12.89
N GLU A 171 -32.00 -15.46 13.63
CA GLU A 171 -33.43 -15.65 13.28
C GLU A 171 -34.21 -14.34 13.24
N LYS A 172 -33.98 -13.46 14.23
CA LYS A 172 -34.63 -12.14 14.26
C LYS A 172 -34.24 -11.35 13.01
N LEU A 173 -32.94 -11.24 12.72
CA LEU A 173 -32.42 -10.57 11.53
C LEU A 173 -33.00 -11.17 10.25
N SER A 174 -33.11 -12.50 10.15
CA SER A 174 -33.71 -13.17 9.00
C SER A 174 -35.14 -12.72 8.74
N ARG A 175 -35.97 -12.66 9.79
CA ARG A 175 -37.37 -12.24 9.69
C ARG A 175 -37.52 -10.75 9.36
N PHE A 176 -36.72 -9.88 9.98
CA PHE A 176 -36.82 -8.43 9.79
C PHE A 176 -36.19 -7.94 8.49
N CYS A 177 -35.10 -8.57 8.05
CA CYS A 177 -34.40 -8.19 6.82
C CYS A 177 -34.88 -8.97 5.60
N HIS A 178 -35.75 -9.97 5.78
CA HIS A 178 -36.24 -10.85 4.72
C HIS A 178 -35.13 -11.58 3.96
N VAL A 179 -34.10 -12.03 4.70
CA VAL A 179 -32.94 -12.74 4.17
C VAL A 179 -32.88 -14.15 4.79
N PRO A 180 -32.57 -15.22 4.02
CA PRO A 180 -32.39 -16.55 4.59
C PRO A 180 -31.33 -16.57 5.70
N ILE A 181 -31.54 -17.38 6.73
CA ILE A 181 -30.66 -17.42 7.90
C ILE A 181 -29.22 -17.81 7.53
N GLU A 182 -29.05 -18.67 6.52
CA GLU A 182 -27.76 -19.09 5.98
C GLU A 182 -26.96 -17.95 5.33
N ASN A 183 -27.60 -16.84 4.98
CA ASN A 183 -26.97 -15.66 4.39
C ASN A 183 -26.62 -14.59 5.44
N ILE A 184 -26.85 -14.87 6.73
CA ILE A 184 -26.51 -13.96 7.83
C ILE A 184 -25.17 -14.37 8.41
N ILE A 185 -24.14 -13.63 8.00
CA ILE A 185 -22.75 -13.87 8.36
C ILE A 185 -22.33 -12.92 9.48
N THR A 186 -21.71 -13.45 10.53
CA THR A 186 -21.19 -12.65 11.64
C THR A 186 -19.71 -12.34 11.42
N LEU A 187 -19.36 -11.05 11.46
CA LEU A 187 -17.98 -10.59 11.55
C LEU A 187 -17.78 -10.00 12.94
N TYR A 188 -16.88 -10.59 13.72
CA TYR A 188 -16.48 -10.13 15.04
C TYR A 188 -14.99 -9.78 15.06
N ASP A 189 -14.54 -9.07 16.09
CA ASP A 189 -13.14 -8.72 16.27
C ASP A 189 -12.21 -9.95 16.25
N VAL A 190 -11.26 -9.93 15.32
CA VAL A 190 -10.26 -11.00 15.13
C VAL A 190 -8.87 -10.53 15.50
N SER A 191 -7.99 -11.46 15.86
CA SER A 191 -6.60 -11.18 16.26
C SER A 191 -5.79 -10.45 15.20
N ASN A 192 -6.03 -10.75 13.92
CA ASN A 192 -5.41 -10.07 12.79
C ASN A 192 -6.33 -10.09 11.55
N ILE A 193 -6.16 -9.12 10.65
CA ILE A 193 -7.00 -8.95 9.46
C ILE A 193 -6.99 -10.15 8.50
N TRP A 194 -5.98 -11.02 8.57
CA TRP A 194 -5.91 -12.21 7.72
C TRP A 194 -6.85 -13.33 8.21
N ARG A 195 -7.43 -13.22 9.41
CA ARG A 195 -8.50 -14.11 9.86
C ARG A 195 -9.84 -13.86 9.18
N VAL A 196 -10.11 -12.64 8.70
CA VAL A 196 -11.43 -12.28 8.12
C VAL A 196 -11.83 -13.16 6.94
N PRO A 197 -10.97 -13.43 5.93
CA PRO A 197 -11.30 -14.39 4.87
C PRO A 197 -11.59 -15.80 5.36
N LEU A 198 -10.92 -16.24 6.44
CA LEU A 198 -11.15 -17.57 7.03
C LEU A 198 -12.51 -17.61 7.72
N LEU A 199 -12.84 -16.57 8.48
CA LEU A 199 -14.13 -16.43 9.14
C LEU A 199 -15.31 -16.46 8.15
N LEU A 200 -15.17 -15.77 7.02
CA LEU A 200 -16.16 -15.77 5.93
C LEU A 200 -16.25 -17.14 5.24
N ARG A 201 -15.12 -17.83 5.03
CA ARG A 201 -15.10 -19.19 4.49
C ARG A 201 -15.84 -20.15 5.41
N ASP A 202 -15.53 -20.12 6.70
CA ASP A 202 -16.02 -21.08 7.71
C ASP A 202 -17.54 -20.94 7.91
N GLN A 203 -18.07 -19.72 7.73
CA GLN A 203 -19.51 -19.44 7.69
C GLN A 203 -20.15 -19.61 6.30
N LYS A 204 -19.45 -20.23 5.33
CA LYS A 204 -19.95 -20.55 3.99
C LYS A 204 -20.45 -19.33 3.18
N ALA A 205 -19.91 -18.14 3.44
CA ALA A 205 -20.30 -16.91 2.73
C ALA A 205 -20.11 -17.03 1.20
N HIS A 206 -19.08 -17.76 0.78
CA HIS A 206 -18.83 -18.03 -0.64
C HIS A 206 -19.90 -18.89 -1.30
N GLU A 207 -20.42 -19.93 -0.61
CA GLU A 207 -21.51 -20.76 -1.13
C GLU A 207 -22.79 -19.92 -1.34
N ALA A 208 -23.09 -19.02 -0.39
CA ALA A 208 -24.21 -18.09 -0.51
C ALA A 208 -24.07 -17.16 -1.73
N ILE A 209 -22.88 -16.57 -1.93
CA ILE A 209 -22.61 -15.67 -3.07
C ILE A 209 -22.68 -16.44 -4.40
N LEU A 210 -22.06 -17.61 -4.48
CA LEU A 210 -22.06 -18.43 -5.71
C LEU A 210 -23.48 -18.89 -6.08
N LYS A 211 -24.32 -19.20 -5.09
CA LYS A 211 -25.74 -19.54 -5.28
C LYS A 211 -26.50 -18.35 -5.86
N VAL A 212 -26.30 -17.14 -5.35
CA VAL A 212 -26.95 -15.92 -5.87
C VAL A 212 -26.49 -15.60 -7.30
N LEU A 213 -25.22 -15.87 -7.62
CA LEU A 213 -24.64 -15.57 -8.94
C LEU A 213 -24.76 -16.70 -9.97
N ASN A 214 -25.41 -17.81 -9.64
CA ASN A 214 -25.49 -19.02 -10.48
C ASN A 214 -24.11 -19.52 -10.95
N LEU A 215 -23.13 -19.62 -10.03
CA LEU A 215 -21.75 -20.05 -10.31
C LEU A 215 -21.35 -21.39 -9.65
N ASN A 216 -22.31 -22.12 -9.06
CA ASN A 216 -22.02 -23.31 -8.25
C ASN A 216 -21.40 -24.47 -9.04
N SER A 217 -21.69 -24.62 -10.33
CA SER A 217 -21.16 -25.71 -11.17
C SER A 217 -19.70 -25.51 -11.56
N ASP A 218 -19.22 -24.27 -11.55
CA ASP A 218 -17.97 -23.88 -12.22
C ASP A 218 -16.84 -23.60 -11.22
N THR A 219 -17.07 -23.88 -9.93
CA THR A 219 -16.18 -23.46 -8.84
C THR A 219 -15.79 -24.62 -7.92
N ARG A 220 -14.61 -24.50 -7.33
CA ARG A 220 -14.07 -25.44 -6.34
C ARG A 220 -14.13 -24.86 -4.94
N GLU A 221 -13.99 -25.72 -3.93
CA GLU A 221 -13.84 -25.28 -2.55
C GLU A 221 -12.61 -24.37 -2.39
N PRO A 222 -12.72 -23.23 -1.68
CA PRO A 222 -11.63 -22.27 -1.56
C PRO A 222 -10.47 -22.81 -0.71
N SER A 223 -9.37 -23.18 -1.38
CA SER A 223 -8.14 -23.55 -0.69
C SER A 223 -7.40 -22.29 -0.19
N LEU A 224 -7.40 -22.09 1.13
CA LEU A 224 -6.75 -20.97 1.81
C LEU A 224 -5.58 -21.41 2.71
N ALA A 225 -4.99 -22.59 2.49
CA ALA A 225 -3.97 -23.16 3.38
C ALA A 225 -2.78 -22.22 3.63
N GLU A 226 -2.23 -21.59 2.59
CA GLU A 226 -1.15 -20.60 2.72
C GLU A 226 -1.58 -19.37 3.53
N TRP A 227 -2.84 -18.94 3.35
CA TRP A 227 -3.41 -17.81 4.06
C TRP A 227 -3.63 -18.12 5.54
N THR A 228 -4.13 -19.32 5.84
CA THR A 228 -4.29 -19.86 7.20
C THR A 228 -2.95 -19.90 7.92
N SER A 229 -1.92 -20.51 7.31
CA SER A 229 -0.58 -20.56 7.89
C SER A 229 -0.03 -19.17 8.20
N ARG A 230 -0.26 -18.18 7.33
CA ARG A 230 0.19 -16.81 7.57
C ARG A 230 -0.54 -16.15 8.74
N ALA A 231 -1.86 -16.33 8.84
CA ALA A 231 -2.66 -15.83 9.95
C ALA A 231 -2.21 -16.47 11.27
N ASP A 232 -1.93 -17.77 11.29
CA ASP A 232 -1.41 -18.49 12.45
C ASP A 232 -0.03 -18.00 12.86
N ILE A 233 0.89 -17.85 11.90
CA ILE A 233 2.23 -17.32 12.17
C ILE A 233 2.12 -15.95 12.84
N CYS A 234 1.28 -15.05 12.31
CA CYS A 234 1.09 -13.71 12.85
C CYS A 234 0.69 -13.72 14.34
N ASP A 235 -0.20 -14.63 14.72
CA ASP A 235 -0.68 -14.75 16.10
C ASP A 235 0.37 -15.33 17.06
N LEU A 236 1.28 -16.16 16.54
CA LEU A 236 2.32 -16.84 17.32
C LEU A 236 3.59 -15.98 17.54
N LEU A 237 3.70 -14.80 16.94
CA LEU A 237 4.89 -13.95 17.05
C LEU A 237 5.00 -13.31 18.44
N ASN A 238 6.10 -13.60 19.13
CA ASN A 238 6.37 -13.06 20.47
C ASN A 238 7.61 -12.17 20.53
N GLU A 239 8.65 -12.45 19.74
CA GLU A 239 9.89 -11.68 19.73
C GLU A 239 9.67 -10.31 19.05
N PRO A 240 9.78 -9.18 19.76
CA PRO A 240 9.48 -7.88 19.19
C PRO A 240 10.59 -7.36 18.26
N VAL A 241 10.19 -6.52 17.30
CA VAL A 241 11.08 -5.59 16.60
C VAL A 241 10.50 -4.19 16.74
N ARG A 242 11.26 -3.29 17.36
CA ARG A 242 10.85 -1.92 17.65
C ARG A 242 11.29 -0.98 16.55
N ILE A 243 10.34 -0.30 15.94
CA ILE A 243 10.61 0.62 14.84
C ILE A 243 10.09 2.00 15.22
N ALA A 244 10.99 2.96 15.33
CA ALA A 244 10.63 4.36 15.55
C ALA A 244 10.10 4.95 14.24
N MET A 245 8.82 5.28 14.20
CA MET A 245 8.21 6.01 13.08
C MET A 245 8.25 7.51 13.39
N VAL A 246 9.15 8.23 12.71
CA VAL A 246 9.36 9.67 12.94
C VAL A 246 8.50 10.46 11.96
N GLY A 247 7.35 10.92 12.42
CA GLY A 247 6.28 11.44 11.58
C GLY A 247 5.70 12.76 12.07
N LYS A 248 4.76 13.29 11.28
CA LYS A 248 3.99 14.50 11.61
C LYS A 248 2.69 14.16 12.35
N TYR A 249 2.10 13.00 12.07
CA TYR A 249 0.78 12.60 12.57
C TYR A 249 0.87 11.34 13.45
N THR A 250 1.55 11.43 14.58
CA THR A 250 1.79 10.27 15.48
C THR A 250 0.55 9.75 16.21
N GLY A 251 -0.53 10.54 16.27
CA GLY A 251 -1.82 10.14 16.88
C GLY A 251 -2.81 9.49 15.89
N LEU A 252 -2.48 9.42 14.60
CA LEU A 252 -3.38 8.92 13.55
C LEU A 252 -2.71 7.82 12.74
N ALA A 253 -2.95 6.58 13.13
CA ALA A 253 -2.41 5.41 12.41
C ALA A 253 -2.83 5.38 10.93
N ASP A 254 -4.02 5.91 10.62
CA ASP A 254 -4.61 5.91 9.27
C ASP A 254 -3.83 6.76 8.27
N SER A 255 -3.12 7.80 8.73
CA SER A 255 -2.26 8.62 7.87
C SER A 255 -1.03 7.87 7.37
N TYR A 256 -0.69 6.73 7.96
CA TYR A 256 0.47 5.90 7.63
C TYR A 256 0.10 4.42 7.41
N LEU A 257 -1.16 4.14 7.06
CA LEU A 257 -1.69 2.79 7.01
C LEU A 257 -0.90 1.87 6.06
N SER A 258 -0.53 2.34 4.86
CA SER A 258 0.23 1.53 3.90
C SER A 258 1.62 1.16 4.44
N VAL A 259 2.29 2.10 5.11
CA VAL A 259 3.60 1.93 5.72
C VAL A 259 3.51 0.91 6.86
N LEU A 260 2.49 1.03 7.71
CA LEU A 260 2.21 0.06 8.78
C LEU A 260 1.97 -1.35 8.22
N LYS A 261 1.17 -1.49 7.15
CA LYS A 261 0.95 -2.81 6.53
C LYS A 261 2.21 -3.35 5.86
N ALA A 262 3.04 -2.51 5.22
CA ALA A 262 4.30 -2.92 4.63
C ALA A 262 5.31 -3.41 5.71
N LEU A 263 5.39 -2.71 6.85
CA LEU A 263 6.16 -3.15 8.02
C LEU A 263 5.61 -4.45 8.58
N LEU A 264 4.29 -4.60 8.68
CA LEU A 264 3.67 -5.84 9.16
C LEU A 264 4.05 -7.03 8.26
N HIS A 265 3.94 -6.87 6.93
CA HIS A 265 4.35 -7.90 5.97
C HIS A 265 5.83 -8.30 6.17
N ALA A 266 6.72 -7.32 6.33
CA ALA A 266 8.14 -7.56 6.55
C ALA A 266 8.42 -8.23 7.91
N SER A 267 7.75 -7.80 8.97
CA SER A 267 7.90 -8.35 10.33
C SER A 267 7.48 -9.81 10.41
N VAL A 268 6.36 -10.17 9.79
CA VAL A 268 5.87 -11.56 9.74
C VAL A 268 6.83 -12.43 8.95
N ALA A 269 7.38 -11.93 7.82
CA ALA A 269 8.37 -12.66 7.04
C ALA A 269 9.72 -12.86 7.77
N CYS A 270 10.07 -11.96 8.70
CA CYS A 270 11.24 -12.09 9.58
C CYS A 270 10.94 -12.83 10.90
N HIS A 271 9.72 -13.33 11.10
CA HIS A 271 9.26 -13.95 12.34
C HIS A 271 9.45 -13.05 13.57
N ARG A 272 8.97 -11.81 13.48
CA ARG A 272 9.07 -10.78 14.52
C ARG A 272 7.75 -10.08 14.73
N LYS A 273 7.38 -9.84 15.99
CA LYS A 273 6.22 -9.06 16.38
C LYS A 273 6.52 -7.58 16.16
N LEU A 274 5.77 -6.93 15.28
CA LEU A 274 5.96 -5.50 15.01
C LEU A 274 5.55 -4.65 16.22
N CYS A 275 6.47 -3.81 16.69
CA CYS A 275 6.20 -2.76 17.68
C CYS A 275 6.55 -1.41 17.06
N ILE A 276 5.56 -0.52 16.95
CA ILE A 276 5.76 0.83 16.41
C ILE A 276 5.84 1.81 17.57
N ASP A 277 6.98 2.49 17.66
CA ASP A 277 7.17 3.61 18.57
C ASP A 277 6.94 4.90 17.78
N TRP A 278 5.84 5.59 18.07
CA TRP A 278 5.46 6.82 17.39
C TRP A 278 6.25 8.00 17.94
N VAL A 279 7.08 8.63 17.10
CA VAL A 279 7.94 9.76 17.51
C VAL A 279 7.50 11.02 16.76
N PRO A 280 6.88 12.00 17.44
CA PRO A 280 6.52 13.26 16.81
C PRO A 280 7.80 14.00 16.41
N ALA A 281 7.91 14.36 15.14
CA ALA A 281 9.14 14.96 14.64
C ALA A 281 9.44 16.32 15.31
N SER A 282 8.42 17.13 15.58
CA SER A 282 8.56 18.40 16.32
C SER A 282 9.18 18.22 17.69
N ASP A 283 8.88 17.11 18.37
CA ASP A 283 9.31 16.90 19.75
C ASP A 283 10.80 16.58 19.85
N LEU A 284 11.46 16.24 18.72
CA LEU A 284 12.90 16.01 18.65
C LEU A 284 13.71 17.30 18.51
N GLU A 285 13.07 18.42 18.18
CA GLU A 285 13.73 19.71 17.91
C GLU A 285 14.24 20.37 19.19
N ASP A 286 15.38 21.06 19.09
CA ASP A 286 16.02 21.70 20.24
C ASP A 286 15.14 22.79 20.87
N ALA A 287 14.31 23.48 20.06
CA ALA A 287 13.33 24.44 20.56
C ALA A 287 12.33 23.78 21.54
N ASN A 288 11.90 22.55 21.25
CA ASN A 288 11.00 21.81 22.13
C ASN A 288 11.69 21.35 23.42
N ALA A 289 13.02 21.27 23.46
CA ALA A 289 13.75 20.99 24.70
C ALA A 289 13.56 22.12 25.73
N GLU A 290 13.33 23.36 25.27
CA GLU A 290 13.05 24.52 26.11
C GLU A 290 11.55 24.65 26.41
N GLU A 291 10.69 24.51 25.39
CA GLU A 291 9.24 24.70 25.52
C GLU A 291 8.55 23.56 26.28
N ASN A 292 8.92 22.31 26.00
CA ASN A 292 8.33 21.13 26.63
C ASN A 292 9.39 20.02 26.84
N PRO A 293 10.20 20.13 27.92
CA PRO A 293 11.29 19.21 28.18
C PRO A 293 10.87 17.74 28.34
N ASP A 294 9.64 17.49 28.82
CA ASP A 294 9.13 16.14 29.05
C ASP A 294 8.77 15.44 27.74
N SER A 295 8.10 16.13 26.81
CA SER A 295 7.83 15.57 25.48
C SER A 295 9.12 15.34 24.70
N TYR A 296 10.07 16.27 24.78
CA TYR A 296 11.41 16.13 24.17
C TYR A 296 12.14 14.89 24.70
N ARG A 297 12.22 14.74 26.03
CA ARG A 297 12.89 13.60 26.67
C ARG A 297 12.21 12.28 26.30
N SER A 298 10.88 12.26 26.25
CA SER A 298 10.10 11.08 25.86
C SER A 298 10.37 10.68 24.41
N ALA A 299 10.31 11.64 23.47
CA ALA A 299 10.55 11.41 22.05
C ALA A 299 11.97 10.87 21.79
N TRP A 300 12.99 11.48 22.41
CA TRP A 300 14.37 10.99 22.30
C TRP A 300 14.57 9.63 22.98
N LYS A 301 13.87 9.33 24.07
CA LYS A 301 13.91 8.00 24.70
C LYS A 301 13.34 6.93 23.79
N LEU A 302 12.22 7.20 23.12
CA LEU A 302 11.62 6.29 22.14
C LEU A 302 12.55 6.08 20.94
N LEU A 303 13.09 7.16 20.37
CA LEU A 303 14.00 7.10 19.22
C LEU A 303 15.26 6.27 19.52
N LYS A 304 15.88 6.50 20.69
CA LYS A 304 17.10 5.79 21.13
C LYS A 304 16.84 4.33 21.51
N GLY A 305 15.59 3.98 21.85
CA GLY A 305 15.18 2.62 22.22
C GLY A 305 14.75 1.74 21.05
N ALA A 306 14.72 2.26 19.82
CA ALA A 306 14.28 1.54 18.65
C ALA A 306 15.39 0.74 17.96
N ASP A 307 15.03 -0.41 17.39
CA ASP A 307 15.93 -1.28 16.61
C ASP A 307 16.13 -0.75 15.18
N ALA A 308 15.20 0.08 14.71
CA ALA A 308 15.26 0.75 13.41
C ALA A 308 14.49 2.07 13.42
N ILE A 309 14.86 2.99 12.52
CA ILE A 309 14.24 4.29 12.34
C ILE A 309 13.65 4.38 10.92
N LEU A 310 12.39 4.79 10.83
CA LEU A 310 11.70 5.05 9.56
C LEU A 310 11.19 6.48 9.52
N VAL A 311 11.56 7.20 8.46
CA VAL A 311 11.02 8.54 8.15
C VAL A 311 10.14 8.40 6.90
N PRO A 312 8.81 8.47 7.03
CA PRO A 312 7.89 8.31 5.91
C PRO A 312 7.85 9.57 5.02
N GLY A 313 7.04 9.52 3.97
CA GLY A 313 6.72 10.69 3.16
C GLY A 313 6.04 11.79 3.98
N GLY A 314 6.11 13.02 3.49
CA GLY A 314 5.48 14.17 4.11
C GLY A 314 5.58 15.40 3.22
N PHE A 315 5.00 16.50 3.68
CA PHE A 315 5.02 17.80 3.00
C PHE A 315 5.06 18.94 4.02
N GLY A 316 5.64 20.05 3.61
CA GLY A 316 5.79 21.25 4.42
C GLY A 316 6.96 21.17 5.41
N ASP A 317 7.22 22.31 6.05
CA ASP A 317 8.36 22.60 6.92
C ASP A 317 8.28 21.99 8.33
N ARG A 318 7.06 21.75 8.83
CA ARG A 318 6.83 21.28 10.20
C ARG A 318 7.55 19.95 10.51
N GLY A 319 8.38 19.95 11.55
CA GLY A 319 9.10 18.77 12.00
C GLY A 319 10.26 18.35 11.08
N VAL A 320 10.68 19.19 10.13
CA VAL A 320 11.79 18.86 9.22
C VAL A 320 13.10 18.75 9.98
N GLU A 321 13.41 19.70 10.86
CA GLU A 321 14.66 19.69 11.64
C GLU A 321 14.72 18.49 12.59
N GLY A 322 13.61 18.13 13.24
CA GLY A 322 13.54 16.92 14.06
C GLY A 322 13.76 15.63 13.26
N LYS A 323 13.28 15.54 12.02
CA LYS A 323 13.57 14.41 11.12
C LYS A 323 15.05 14.37 10.72
N ILE A 324 15.69 15.53 10.49
CA ILE A 324 17.12 15.63 10.21
C ILE A 324 17.93 15.10 11.41
N LEU A 325 17.56 15.49 12.63
CA LEU A 325 18.17 14.98 13.86
C LEU A 325 18.01 13.46 14.00
N ALA A 326 16.83 12.91 13.66
CA ALA A 326 16.61 11.47 13.67
C ALA A 326 17.48 10.71 12.64
N ALA A 327 17.59 11.24 11.42
CA ALA A 327 18.46 10.66 10.38
C ALA A 327 19.94 10.71 10.79
N LYS A 328 20.37 11.81 11.42
CA LYS A 328 21.73 11.97 11.96
C LYS A 328 22.01 10.94 13.04
N TYR A 329 21.08 10.81 14.00
CA TYR A 329 21.19 9.83 15.08
C TYR A 329 21.32 8.41 14.52
N ALA A 330 20.49 8.04 13.53
CA ALA A 330 20.56 6.75 12.88
C ALA A 330 21.94 6.49 12.24
N ARG A 331 22.44 7.46 11.45
CA ARG A 331 23.74 7.38 10.77
C ARG A 331 24.91 7.22 11.74
N GLU A 332 24.96 8.03 12.79
CA GLU A 332 26.08 8.07 13.74
C GLU A 332 26.10 6.86 14.67
N ASN A 333 24.93 6.37 15.08
CA ASN A 333 24.80 5.22 15.99
C ASN A 333 24.64 3.89 15.26
N ARG A 334 24.74 3.90 13.92
CA ARG A 334 24.64 2.71 13.05
C ARG A 334 23.29 1.97 13.15
N ILE A 335 22.21 2.69 13.47
CA ILE A 335 20.85 2.14 13.59
C ILE A 335 20.19 2.06 12.21
N PRO A 336 19.65 0.90 11.79
CA PRO A 336 18.97 0.74 10.50
C PRO A 336 17.98 1.86 10.18
N TYR A 337 18.11 2.46 9.00
CA TYR A 337 17.33 3.62 8.57
C TYR A 337 16.67 3.39 7.20
N LEU A 338 15.39 3.73 7.10
CA LEU A 338 14.65 3.85 5.83
C LEU A 338 13.97 5.22 5.71
N GLY A 339 14.38 5.99 4.71
CA GLY A 339 13.74 7.25 4.34
C GLY A 339 12.88 7.09 3.08
N ILE A 340 11.61 7.45 3.14
CA ILE A 340 10.65 7.33 2.01
C ILE A 340 10.25 8.73 1.54
N CYS A 341 10.37 9.00 0.24
CA CYS A 341 10.04 10.28 -0.38
C CYS A 341 10.76 11.43 0.36
N LEU A 342 10.03 12.21 1.17
CA LEU A 342 10.61 13.22 2.07
C LEU A 342 11.75 12.67 2.93
N GLY A 343 11.63 11.45 3.47
CA GLY A 343 12.69 10.85 4.28
C GLY A 343 14.02 10.69 3.54
N MET A 344 14.00 10.42 2.23
CA MET A 344 15.22 10.46 1.42
C MET A 344 15.81 11.88 1.35
N GLN A 345 14.95 12.89 1.21
CA GLN A 345 15.40 14.29 1.17
C GLN A 345 16.09 14.71 2.45
N ILE A 346 15.49 14.35 3.58
CA ILE A 346 16.03 14.56 4.92
C ILE A 346 17.42 13.91 5.06
N ALA A 347 17.59 12.67 4.60
CA ALA A 347 18.85 11.96 4.70
C ALA A 347 19.99 12.64 3.90
N VAL A 348 19.69 13.18 2.71
CA VAL A 348 20.68 13.95 1.92
C VAL A 348 21.03 15.27 2.59
N ILE A 349 20.02 16.01 3.09
CA ILE A 349 20.23 17.29 3.78
C ILE A 349 21.10 17.07 5.02
N GLU A 350 20.77 16.06 5.82
CA GLU A 350 21.56 15.67 6.99
C GLU A 350 23.01 15.37 6.61
N PHE A 351 23.22 14.54 5.59
CA PHE A 351 24.56 14.17 5.15
C PHE A 351 25.36 15.38 4.64
N ALA A 352 24.72 16.28 3.88
CA ALA A 352 25.35 17.51 3.41
C ALA A 352 25.77 18.42 4.57
N ARG A 353 24.91 18.59 5.57
CA ARG A 353 25.19 19.43 6.75
C ARG A 353 26.29 18.82 7.63
N SER A 354 26.17 17.54 7.97
CA SER A 354 27.04 16.89 8.95
C SER A 354 28.37 16.38 8.37
N VAL A 355 28.36 15.85 7.14
CA VAL A 355 29.52 15.16 6.55
C VAL A 355 30.26 16.03 5.54
N LEU A 356 29.54 16.78 4.70
CA LEU A 356 30.16 17.71 3.73
C LEU A 356 30.48 19.08 4.36
N GLY A 357 29.98 19.36 5.57
CA GLY A 357 30.17 20.64 6.25
C GLY A 357 29.34 21.79 5.68
N LEU A 358 28.39 21.51 4.79
CA LEU A 358 27.49 22.49 4.19
C LEU A 358 26.36 22.83 5.17
N ARG A 359 26.65 23.62 6.20
CA ARG A 359 25.73 23.88 7.33
C ARG A 359 24.37 24.46 6.90
N ASN A 360 24.36 25.28 5.85
CA ASN A 360 23.14 25.93 5.33
C ASN A 360 22.42 25.07 4.28
N ALA A 361 22.83 23.81 4.08
CA ALA A 361 22.26 22.98 3.05
C ALA A 361 20.79 22.66 3.33
N ASN A 362 19.92 22.87 2.34
CA ASN A 362 18.49 22.68 2.51
C ASN A 362 17.78 22.35 1.18
N SER A 363 16.48 22.02 1.27
CA SER A 363 15.57 21.94 0.13
C SER A 363 14.94 23.31 -0.14
N THR A 364 14.74 23.64 -1.41
CA THR A 364 13.90 24.79 -1.82
C THR A 364 12.44 24.65 -1.43
N GLU A 365 12.00 23.47 -1.00
CA GLU A 365 10.68 23.29 -0.40
C GLU A 365 10.55 24.06 0.93
N PHE A 366 11.62 24.07 1.74
CA PHE A 366 11.59 24.61 3.10
C PHE A 366 12.29 25.96 3.20
N ASP A 367 13.38 26.13 2.44
CA ASP A 367 14.14 27.37 2.38
C ASP A 367 14.45 27.71 0.91
N PRO A 368 13.63 28.55 0.27
CA PRO A 368 13.84 28.97 -1.12
C PRO A 368 15.14 29.73 -1.35
N ASN A 369 15.73 30.31 -0.29
CA ASN A 369 16.92 31.17 -0.38
C ASN A 369 18.22 30.44 0.02
N THR A 370 18.18 29.12 0.23
CA THR A 370 19.36 28.34 0.62
C THR A 370 20.49 28.46 -0.41
N GLU A 371 21.68 28.83 0.06
CA GLU A 371 22.90 28.90 -0.76
C GLU A 371 23.41 27.51 -1.16
N SER A 372 23.11 26.47 -0.37
CA SER A 372 23.57 25.09 -0.54
C SER A 372 22.40 24.16 -0.87
N MET A 373 21.83 24.34 -2.06
CA MET A 373 20.60 23.68 -2.48
C MET A 373 20.76 22.17 -2.72
N CYS A 374 20.26 21.35 -1.79
CA CYS A 374 20.20 19.89 -1.89
C CYS A 374 19.08 19.41 -2.82
N TYR A 375 17.92 20.05 -2.73
CA TYR A 375 16.73 19.70 -3.49
C TYR A 375 16.13 20.92 -4.16
N PHE A 376 15.75 20.74 -5.42
CA PHE A 376 15.13 21.79 -6.21
C PHE A 376 13.78 21.32 -6.74
N HIS A 377 12.87 22.28 -6.93
CA HIS A 377 11.60 22.00 -7.59
C HIS A 377 11.88 21.57 -9.03
N ALA A 378 11.71 20.28 -9.31
CA ALA A 378 11.93 19.77 -10.63
C ALA A 378 10.78 20.23 -11.51
N ARG A 379 11.10 21.00 -12.56
CA ARG A 379 10.16 21.21 -13.66
C ARG A 379 9.88 19.83 -14.25
N GLY A 380 8.69 19.28 -13.99
CA GLY A 380 8.27 17.96 -14.47
C GLY A 380 8.21 17.88 -16.00
N PHE A 381 7.39 16.97 -16.54
CA PHE A 381 7.06 17.03 -17.97
C PHE A 381 6.43 18.39 -18.25
N GLN A 382 7.13 19.25 -19.00
CA GLN A 382 6.58 20.51 -19.47
C GLN A 382 5.46 20.18 -20.46
N ASN A 383 4.23 20.44 -20.04
CA ASN A 383 3.11 20.60 -20.96
C ASN A 383 3.01 22.12 -21.25
N PRO A 384 2.47 22.57 -22.40
CA PRO A 384 2.09 23.97 -22.66
C PRO A 384 1.49 24.78 -21.50
N TYR A 385 0.91 24.13 -20.48
CA TYR A 385 0.23 24.76 -19.35
C TYR A 385 1.03 24.77 -18.04
N GLY A 386 2.26 24.24 -18.00
CA GLY A 386 3.13 24.29 -16.82
C GLY A 386 3.79 22.97 -16.42
N SER A 387 4.22 22.90 -15.15
CA SER A 387 4.97 21.76 -14.58
C SER A 387 4.04 20.82 -13.82
N THR A 388 4.00 19.56 -14.22
CA THR A 388 3.22 18.50 -13.54
C THR A 388 4.04 17.81 -12.44
N MET A 389 3.35 17.27 -11.42
CA MET A 389 3.97 16.46 -10.37
C MET A 389 4.47 15.12 -10.95
N ARG A 390 5.60 14.59 -10.43
CA ARG A 390 6.00 13.22 -10.75
C ARG A 390 5.06 12.26 -10.04
N LEU A 391 4.15 11.67 -10.81
CA LEU A 391 3.11 10.77 -10.33
C LEU A 391 3.14 9.42 -11.08
N GLY A 392 2.69 8.37 -10.38
CA GLY A 392 2.41 7.06 -10.95
C GLY A 392 3.61 6.10 -10.97
N SER A 393 3.45 4.97 -11.65
CA SER A 393 4.51 3.96 -11.79
C SER A 393 5.58 4.46 -12.76
N ARG A 394 6.83 4.56 -12.30
CA ARG A 394 7.97 4.93 -13.12
C ARG A 394 9.08 3.90 -12.99
N ARG A 395 9.78 3.68 -14.11
CA ARG A 395 10.92 2.79 -14.16
C ARG A 395 12.15 3.46 -13.55
N THR A 396 12.88 2.72 -12.74
CA THR A 396 14.11 3.15 -12.06
C THR A 396 15.19 2.12 -12.35
N TYR A 397 16.33 2.55 -12.90
CA TYR A 397 17.42 1.65 -13.32
C TYR A 397 18.51 1.63 -12.27
N PHE A 398 18.95 0.44 -11.87
CA PHE A 398 20.05 0.29 -10.93
C PHE A 398 21.39 0.64 -11.58
N GLN A 399 22.22 1.37 -10.86
CA GLN A 399 23.59 1.71 -11.23
C GLN A 399 24.56 0.78 -10.48
N GLY A 400 24.95 -0.32 -11.14
CA GLY A 400 25.90 -1.30 -10.63
C GLY A 400 25.26 -2.46 -9.83
N ILE A 401 25.99 -3.58 -9.77
CA ILE A 401 25.49 -4.89 -9.28
C ILE A 401 25.70 -5.08 -7.76
N SER A 402 26.44 -4.17 -7.10
CA SER A 402 26.92 -4.38 -5.72
C SER A 402 26.12 -3.70 -4.61
N SER A 403 24.94 -3.12 -4.88
CA SER A 403 24.15 -2.44 -3.84
C SER A 403 23.26 -3.40 -3.04
N LYS A 404 22.92 -3.00 -1.81
CA LYS A 404 22.03 -3.80 -0.95
C LYS A 404 20.61 -3.82 -1.51
N SER A 405 20.11 -2.67 -1.99
CA SER A 405 18.78 -2.59 -2.60
C SER A 405 18.69 -3.43 -3.86
N ALA A 406 19.68 -3.39 -4.76
CA ALA A 406 19.63 -4.23 -5.97
C ALA A 406 19.53 -5.71 -5.60
N ARG A 407 20.30 -6.18 -4.61
CA ARG A 407 20.24 -7.56 -4.10
C ARG A 407 18.89 -7.89 -3.47
N LEU A 408 18.32 -6.98 -2.67
CA LEU A 408 16.97 -7.16 -2.09
C LEU A 408 15.89 -7.26 -3.17
N TYR A 409 16.05 -6.53 -4.28
CA TYR A 409 15.20 -6.64 -5.46
C TYR A 409 15.60 -7.79 -6.41
N GLY A 410 16.47 -8.71 -5.99
CA GLY A 410 16.83 -9.90 -6.77
C GLY A 410 17.81 -9.63 -7.93
N ASN A 411 18.69 -8.63 -7.79
CA ASN A 411 19.69 -8.21 -8.79
C ASN A 411 19.10 -7.87 -10.17
N ARG A 412 17.87 -7.36 -10.21
CA ARG A 412 17.24 -6.86 -11.42
C ARG A 412 17.98 -5.63 -11.95
N SER A 413 17.96 -5.42 -13.27
CA SER A 413 18.54 -4.22 -13.90
C SER A 413 17.69 -2.96 -13.68
N PHE A 414 16.38 -3.14 -13.48
CA PHE A 414 15.44 -2.06 -13.18
C PHE A 414 14.29 -2.55 -12.29
N ILE A 415 13.64 -1.58 -11.66
CA ILE A 415 12.39 -1.75 -10.92
C ILE A 415 11.39 -0.71 -11.41
N ASP A 416 10.11 -1.05 -11.37
CA ASP A 416 9.04 -0.08 -11.56
C ASP A 416 8.45 0.17 -10.18
N GLU A 417 8.38 1.43 -9.73
CA GLU A 417 7.83 1.81 -8.43
C GLU A 417 6.95 3.06 -8.55
N ARG A 418 6.08 3.29 -7.56
CA ARG A 418 5.13 4.41 -7.60
C ARG A 418 5.73 5.66 -6.98
N HIS A 419 5.57 6.80 -7.65
CA HIS A 419 6.06 8.10 -7.21
C HIS A 419 4.91 9.07 -6.96
N ARG A 420 5.10 9.98 -6.01
CA ARG A 420 4.25 11.14 -5.77
C ARG A 420 5.08 12.24 -5.10
N HIS A 421 5.80 13.01 -5.90
CA HIS A 421 6.65 14.10 -5.39
C HIS A 421 6.97 15.15 -6.47
N ARG A 422 7.52 16.29 -6.05
CA ARG A 422 7.83 17.44 -6.90
C ARG A 422 9.29 17.88 -6.87
N TYR A 423 10.04 17.45 -5.85
CA TYR A 423 11.40 17.91 -5.60
C TYR A 423 12.40 16.78 -5.87
N GLU A 424 13.49 17.13 -6.53
CA GLU A 424 14.54 16.18 -6.92
C GLU A 424 15.90 16.64 -6.38
N VAL A 425 16.82 15.68 -6.21
CA VAL A 425 18.19 15.96 -5.78
C VAL A 425 18.87 16.84 -6.82
N ASN A 426 19.54 17.91 -6.38
CA ASN A 426 20.33 18.79 -7.24
C ASN A 426 21.48 18.00 -7.91
N PRO A 427 21.53 17.90 -9.26
CA PRO A 427 22.58 17.19 -9.97
C PRO A 427 23.99 17.70 -9.69
N ASP A 428 24.16 18.97 -9.34
CA ASP A 428 25.48 19.54 -9.03
C ASP A 428 26.03 19.01 -7.71
N MET A 429 25.14 18.64 -6.77
CA MET A 429 25.52 18.05 -5.49
C MET A 429 25.82 16.55 -5.59
N VAL A 430 25.32 15.87 -6.62
CA VAL A 430 25.55 14.43 -6.83
C VAL A 430 27.04 14.09 -6.80
N LYS A 431 27.87 14.85 -7.54
CA LYS A 431 29.32 14.63 -7.55
C LYS A 431 29.93 14.81 -6.17
N GLN A 432 29.46 15.77 -5.38
CA GLN A 432 29.97 16.03 -4.04
C GLN A 432 29.58 14.90 -3.06
N LEU A 433 28.37 14.36 -3.17
CA LEU A 433 27.89 13.22 -2.39
C LEU A 433 28.71 11.94 -2.68
N GLU A 434 29.07 11.71 -3.95
CA GLU A 434 29.87 10.54 -4.36
C GLU A 434 31.37 10.70 -4.06
N THR A 435 31.87 11.94 -4.09
CA THR A 435 33.30 12.29 -3.99
C THR A 435 33.68 12.82 -2.61
N ALA A 436 32.84 12.66 -1.57
CA ALA A 436 33.23 12.90 -0.18
C ALA A 436 34.53 12.12 0.16
N ALA A 437 35.68 12.79 0.00
CA ALA A 437 36.98 12.16 -0.18
C ALA A 437 37.88 12.18 1.07
N SER A 438 37.40 12.68 2.21
CA SER A 438 38.19 12.65 3.44
C SER A 438 37.99 11.39 4.30
N VAL A 439 36.97 10.56 4.03
CA VAL A 439 36.83 9.25 4.67
C VAL A 439 36.27 8.23 3.69
N LEU A 440 37.05 7.20 3.38
CA LEU A 440 36.64 6.02 2.57
C LEU A 440 35.38 5.30 3.12
N LEU A 441 34.95 5.66 4.33
CA LEU A 441 33.87 5.05 5.12
C LEU A 441 32.52 5.78 5.04
N ALA A 442 32.38 6.86 4.26
CA ALA A 442 31.14 7.64 4.21
C ALA A 442 30.78 8.10 2.79
N LYS A 443 30.75 7.19 1.81
CA LYS A 443 30.26 7.54 0.47
C LYS A 443 28.77 7.25 0.39
N MET A 444 27.93 8.26 0.18
CA MET A 444 26.54 8.01 -0.16
C MET A 444 26.49 7.59 -1.63
N LYS A 445 26.19 6.32 -1.87
CA LYS A 445 26.17 5.77 -3.22
C LYS A 445 24.81 6.03 -3.83
N LEU A 446 24.83 6.58 -5.04
CA LEU A 446 23.67 6.62 -5.91
C LEU A 446 23.48 5.24 -6.52
N VAL A 447 22.39 4.60 -6.16
CA VAL A 447 22.19 3.18 -6.46
C VAL A 447 21.22 2.98 -7.62
N ALA A 448 20.34 3.94 -7.87
CA ALA A 448 19.47 3.90 -9.03
C ALA A 448 19.11 5.31 -9.50
N ALA A 449 19.02 5.46 -10.82
CA ALA A 449 18.61 6.70 -11.44
C ALA A 449 17.54 6.46 -12.52
N TRP A 450 16.68 7.46 -12.72
CA TRP A 450 15.92 7.57 -13.95
C TRP A 450 16.71 8.42 -14.95
N ARG A 451 16.74 7.98 -16.21
CA ARG A 451 17.48 8.66 -17.28
C ARG A 451 16.49 9.32 -18.24
N TRP A 452 16.53 10.64 -18.32
CA TRP A 452 15.81 11.42 -19.32
C TRP A 452 16.78 12.35 -20.01
N PHE A 453 17.05 12.06 -21.28
CA PHE A 453 18.08 12.75 -22.06
C PHE A 453 19.45 12.71 -21.33
N PHE A 454 20.08 13.86 -21.05
CA PHE A 454 21.37 13.98 -20.38
C PHE A 454 21.28 14.08 -18.84
N LEU A 455 20.09 14.17 -18.25
CA LEU A 455 19.93 14.28 -16.79
C LEU A 455 19.69 12.90 -16.16
N SER A 456 20.45 12.60 -15.09
CA SER A 456 20.24 11.42 -14.25
C SER A 456 19.64 11.87 -12.92
N ILE A 457 18.42 11.44 -12.63
CA ILE A 457 17.73 11.80 -11.40
C ILE A 457 17.88 10.68 -10.39
N VAL A 458 18.38 11.01 -9.21
CA VAL A 458 18.64 10.05 -8.13
C VAL A 458 17.35 9.55 -7.51
N MET A 459 17.15 8.23 -7.51
CA MET A 459 15.96 7.59 -6.95
C MET A 459 16.23 6.82 -5.67
N ILE A 460 17.45 6.29 -5.49
CA ILE A 460 17.86 5.50 -4.33
C ILE A 460 19.24 5.97 -3.89
N ILE A 461 19.37 6.24 -2.59
CA ILE A 461 20.63 6.49 -1.89
C ILE A 461 20.90 5.36 -0.90
N GLU A 462 22.16 4.99 -0.78
CA GLU A 462 22.62 4.04 0.24
C GLU A 462 23.92 4.51 0.88
N LEU A 463 24.12 4.23 2.16
CA LEU A 463 25.42 4.35 2.82
C LEU A 463 26.05 2.95 2.96
N PRO A 464 27.04 2.56 2.12
CA PRO A 464 27.54 1.18 2.03
C PRO A 464 28.15 0.66 3.33
N THR A 465 28.79 1.54 4.11
CA THR A 465 29.46 1.22 5.38
C THR A 465 28.53 1.08 6.56
N HIS A 466 27.29 1.54 6.44
CA HIS A 466 26.27 1.43 7.46
C HIS A 466 25.53 0.10 7.34
N PRO A 467 25.08 -0.56 8.44
CA PRO A 467 24.38 -1.84 8.36
C PRO A 467 23.20 -1.82 7.39
N TYR A 468 22.33 -0.82 7.51
CA TYR A 468 21.26 -0.52 6.55
C TYR A 468 20.90 0.96 6.64
N PHE A 469 21.23 1.77 5.64
CA PHE A 469 20.83 3.17 5.57
C PHE A 469 20.42 3.44 4.13
N VAL A 470 19.12 3.45 3.89
CA VAL A 470 18.54 3.52 2.55
C VAL A 470 17.54 4.66 2.52
N GLY A 471 17.64 5.52 1.52
CA GLY A 471 16.64 6.53 1.20
C GLY A 471 16.11 6.29 -0.21
N VAL A 472 14.80 6.41 -0.40
CA VAL A 472 14.16 6.26 -1.71
C VAL A 472 13.16 7.38 -1.99
N GLN A 473 13.09 7.80 -3.26
CA GLN A 473 12.13 8.82 -3.72
C GLN A 473 10.73 8.24 -3.99
N PHE A 474 10.64 6.97 -4.36
CA PHE A 474 9.36 6.30 -4.58
C PHE A 474 8.76 5.81 -3.25
N HIS A 475 7.53 5.33 -3.32
CA HIS A 475 6.76 4.75 -2.22
C HIS A 475 6.75 3.21 -2.32
N PRO A 476 7.74 2.51 -1.73
CA PRO A 476 7.86 1.05 -1.78
C PRO A 476 6.72 0.30 -1.06
N GLU A 477 5.95 0.98 -0.20
CA GLU A 477 4.82 0.47 0.57
C GLU A 477 3.69 -0.09 -0.32
N PHE A 478 3.37 0.60 -1.43
CA PHE A 478 2.21 0.29 -2.27
C PHE A 478 2.33 -1.05 -3.01
N LYS A 479 3.56 -1.53 -3.20
CA LYS A 479 3.84 -2.84 -3.83
C LYS A 479 4.04 -3.97 -2.82
N SER A 480 3.94 -3.69 -1.51
CA SER A 480 4.01 -4.74 -0.50
C SER A 480 2.76 -5.62 -0.53
N ARG A 481 2.94 -6.94 -0.36
CA ARG A 481 1.85 -7.92 -0.22
C ARG A 481 2.14 -8.89 0.92
N PRO A 482 1.14 -9.53 1.55
CA PRO A 482 1.36 -10.49 2.65
C PRO A 482 2.29 -11.65 2.31
N GLY A 483 2.22 -12.19 1.09
CA GLY A 483 3.14 -13.25 0.62
C GLY A 483 4.42 -12.74 -0.05
N LYS A 484 4.54 -11.43 -0.24
CA LYS A 484 5.66 -10.81 -0.94
C LYS A 484 5.89 -9.41 -0.37
N PRO A 485 6.56 -9.30 0.79
CA PRO A 485 6.85 -8.03 1.41
C PRO A 485 7.64 -7.11 0.46
N SER A 486 7.49 -5.81 0.66
CA SER A 486 8.31 -4.84 -0.05
C SER A 486 9.80 -5.04 0.29
N ALA A 487 10.65 -5.03 -0.74
CA ALA A 487 12.06 -5.40 -0.63
C ALA A 487 12.80 -4.55 0.41
N LEU A 488 12.54 -3.24 0.43
CA LEU A 488 13.20 -2.29 1.32
C LEU A 488 12.67 -2.32 2.75
N PHE A 489 11.39 -2.60 2.93
CA PHE A 489 10.84 -2.85 4.27
C PHE A 489 11.37 -4.16 4.86
N LEU A 490 11.46 -5.21 4.04
CA LEU A 490 12.08 -6.48 4.44
C LEU A 490 13.56 -6.29 4.80
N GLY A 491 14.30 -5.50 4.00
CA GLY A 491 15.68 -5.14 4.29
C GLY A 491 15.84 -4.40 5.63
N LEU A 492 14.98 -3.42 5.91
CA LEU A 492 14.98 -2.66 7.17
C LEU A 492 14.75 -3.58 8.37
N VAL A 493 13.69 -4.38 8.36
CA VAL A 493 13.35 -5.27 9.48
C VAL A 493 14.39 -6.36 9.65
N ALA A 494 14.88 -6.94 8.55
CA ALA A 494 15.96 -7.94 8.60
C ALA A 494 17.25 -7.33 9.16
N ALA A 495 17.56 -6.06 8.87
CA ALA A 495 18.70 -5.37 9.44
C ALA A 495 18.53 -5.16 10.96
N ALA A 496 17.36 -4.70 11.39
CA ALA A 496 17.00 -4.52 12.79
C ALA A 496 17.15 -5.82 13.60
N CYS A 497 16.86 -6.96 12.97
CA CYS A 497 16.89 -8.27 13.61
C CYS A 497 18.19 -9.06 13.38
N GLY A 498 19.21 -8.48 12.73
CA GLY A 498 20.47 -9.17 12.42
C GLY A 498 20.36 -10.29 11.37
N GLN A 499 19.27 -10.33 10.60
CA GLN A 499 18.99 -11.35 9.58
C GLN A 499 19.35 -10.91 8.15
N LEU A 500 19.77 -9.66 7.94
CA LEU A 500 19.99 -9.07 6.62
C LEU A 500 21.03 -9.85 5.77
N ASP A 501 22.15 -10.26 6.35
CA ASP A 501 23.20 -10.96 5.59
C ASP A 501 22.73 -12.31 5.04
N ASN A 502 21.87 -13.01 5.79
CA ASN A 502 21.26 -14.26 5.34
C ASN A 502 20.30 -14.02 4.18
N LEU A 503 19.53 -12.93 4.23
CA LEU A 503 18.63 -12.53 3.16
C LEU A 503 19.40 -12.16 1.87
N LEU A 504 20.48 -11.39 2.00
CA LEU A 504 21.31 -10.97 0.86
C LEU A 504 22.06 -12.15 0.21
N LYS A 505 22.44 -13.18 0.98
CA LYS A 505 23.04 -14.43 0.45
C LYS A 505 22.05 -15.25 -0.36
N LYS A 506 20.79 -15.37 0.09
CA LYS A 506 19.73 -16.10 -0.64
C LYS A 506 19.39 -15.46 -1.99
N GLY A 507 19.47 -14.13 -2.11
CA GLY A 507 19.25 -13.40 -3.37
C GLY A 507 20.36 -13.54 -4.41
N ALA A 508 21.52 -14.13 -4.07
CA ALA A 508 22.65 -14.29 -4.98
C ALA A 508 22.64 -15.59 -5.80
N THR A 509 21.76 -16.55 -5.48
CA THR A 509 21.71 -17.85 -6.17
C THR A 509 20.74 -17.87 -7.35
N LYS A 510 21.34 -17.89 -8.56
CA LYS A 510 20.86 -18.20 -9.94
C LYS A 510 20.23 -17.08 -10.80
N PRO A 511 20.88 -16.68 -11.91
CA PRO A 511 20.19 -16.25 -13.12
C PRO A 511 19.71 -17.49 -13.89
N CYS A 512 18.41 -17.59 -14.15
CA CYS A 512 17.86 -18.69 -14.95
C CYS A 512 18.25 -18.49 -16.42
N ARG A 513 19.20 -19.29 -16.92
CA ARG A 513 19.42 -19.46 -18.37
C ARG A 513 18.23 -20.22 -18.94
N MET A 514 17.44 -19.59 -19.80
CA MET A 514 16.50 -20.32 -20.64
C MET A 514 17.29 -21.17 -21.63
N SER A 515 17.17 -22.50 -21.52
CA SER A 515 17.57 -23.44 -22.57
C SER A 515 16.32 -23.91 -23.32
N ASN A 516 16.34 -23.73 -24.65
CA ASN A 516 15.39 -24.32 -25.58
C ASN A 516 15.46 -25.85 -25.55
N GLY A 517 14.32 -26.54 -25.65
CA GLY A 517 14.27 -27.94 -26.14
C GLY A 517 13.40 -28.94 -25.36
N SER A 518 12.18 -29.16 -25.87
CA SER A 518 11.41 -30.42 -26.03
C SER A 518 11.37 -31.57 -25.00
N ALA A 519 10.12 -31.99 -24.74
CA ALA A 519 9.58 -33.37 -24.65
C ALA A 519 9.76 -34.25 -23.39
N ILE A 520 8.64 -34.38 -22.65
CA ILE A 520 7.99 -35.58 -22.04
C ILE A 520 8.88 -36.78 -21.65
N LYS A 521 8.83 -37.18 -20.36
CA LYS A 521 8.37 -38.51 -19.90
C LYS A 521 8.15 -38.59 -18.38
N ALA A 522 7.10 -39.31 -18.01
CA ALA A 522 6.67 -39.62 -16.65
C ALA A 522 7.50 -40.77 -16.04
N HIS A 523 7.77 -40.69 -14.73
CA HIS A 523 8.03 -41.87 -13.90
C HIS A 523 7.49 -41.65 -12.48
N LEU A 524 6.62 -42.57 -12.05
CA LEU A 524 6.21 -42.80 -10.67
C LEU A 524 7.42 -43.27 -9.83
N TYR A 525 7.48 -42.85 -8.56
CA TYR A 525 7.89 -43.71 -7.43
C TYR A 525 7.37 -43.16 -6.08
N GLU A 526 7.02 -44.10 -5.21
CA GLU A 526 6.32 -44.01 -3.93
C GLU A 526 7.19 -43.50 -2.76
N ASN A 527 6.49 -42.99 -1.72
CA ASN A 527 6.83 -42.94 -0.30
C ASN A 527 8.18 -42.37 0.16
N ALA A 528 8.16 -41.11 0.64
CA ALA A 528 8.92 -40.69 1.82
C ALA A 528 8.32 -39.42 2.44
N THR A 529 7.96 -39.51 3.72
CA THR A 529 7.59 -38.41 4.62
C THR A 529 8.65 -37.30 4.59
N LYS A 530 8.30 -36.13 4.01
CA LYS A 530 9.01 -34.86 4.20
C LYS A 530 8.00 -33.74 4.39
N LEU A 531 8.13 -33.04 5.51
CA LEU A 531 7.51 -31.73 5.79
C LEU A 531 7.73 -30.79 4.60
N PRO A 532 6.72 -30.03 4.14
CA PRO A 532 6.92 -29.11 3.04
C PRO A 532 7.69 -27.89 3.54
N ASN A 533 9.01 -27.88 3.30
CA ASN A 533 9.76 -26.65 3.15
C ASN A 533 9.12 -25.86 2.01
N GLY A 534 8.30 -24.86 2.33
CA GLY A 534 7.79 -23.91 1.35
C GLY A 534 8.95 -23.24 0.63
N SER A 535 9.14 -23.54 -0.65
CA SER A 535 10.18 -22.93 -1.46
C SER A 535 9.85 -21.46 -1.69
N LEU A 536 10.75 -20.57 -1.28
CA LEU A 536 10.78 -19.14 -1.63
C LEU A 536 11.26 -18.92 -3.08
N ASP A 537 10.90 -19.82 -4.00
CA ASP A 537 11.33 -19.73 -5.39
C ASP A 537 10.44 -18.74 -6.16
N GLY A 538 11.05 -17.65 -6.62
CA GLY A 538 10.39 -16.63 -7.46
C GLY A 538 10.28 -15.25 -6.83
N ILE A 539 11.36 -14.77 -6.19
CA ILE A 539 11.46 -13.42 -5.61
C ILE A 539 11.45 -12.40 -6.75
N TYR A 540 10.27 -11.80 -6.95
CA TYR A 540 9.91 -10.85 -8.02
C TYR A 540 9.91 -11.47 -9.43
N CYS A 541 8.73 -11.92 -9.90
CA CYS A 541 8.32 -11.87 -11.31
C CYS A 541 7.31 -10.73 -11.50
N ASN A 542 7.29 -10.11 -12.69
CA ASN A 542 6.39 -9.01 -13.04
C ASN A 542 4.95 -9.53 -13.10
N GLY A 543 4.19 -9.36 -12.02
CA GLY A 543 2.75 -9.23 -12.10
C GLY A 543 2.43 -7.78 -12.42
N ASN A 544 2.43 -7.44 -13.72
CA ASN A 544 1.86 -6.19 -14.19
C ASN A 544 0.34 -6.30 -14.07
N GLY A 545 -0.19 -6.08 -12.88
CA GLY A 545 -1.50 -5.49 -12.78
C GLY A 545 -1.34 -4.05 -13.21
N LEU A 546 -1.74 -3.73 -14.44
CA LEU A 546 -2.22 -2.38 -14.75
C LEU A 546 -3.42 -2.17 -13.82
N HIS A 547 -3.14 -1.61 -12.64
CA HIS A 547 -4.17 -0.91 -11.90
C HIS A 547 -4.32 0.42 -12.61
N VAL A 548 -5.22 0.40 -13.59
CA VAL A 548 -5.98 1.57 -14.03
C VAL A 548 -6.70 2.08 -12.80
#